data_AF-A0A959NWC8-F1
#
_entry.id   AF-A0A959NWC8-F1
#
_cell.length_a   1.000
_cell.length_b   1.000
_cell.length_c   1.000
_cell.angle_alpha   90.00
_cell.angle_beta   90.00
_cell.angle_gamma   90.00
#
_symmetry.space_group_name_H-M   'P 1'
#
loop_
_entity.id
_entity.type
_entity.pdbx_description
1 polymer ?
#
loop_
_entity_poly.entity_id
_entity_poly.type
_entity_poly.pdbx_seq_one_letter_code
_entity_poly.pdbx_strand_id
1 'polypeptide(L)'
;MQKLDRNKLLAAELFSYSLDNYADHVEIGNERFTRLMPEDIRNLLIAEKENWSKEKIAKVLEIEVDKVPEFIERFKIAKTIVDAINPSESFRIGVRESIKKSLETGLDTTEKIDELVIQICYRAADLGYLLELEGTILSDYSQWLRRVKDCDYANVGLPNLE
;
A
#
# COMPACT_ATOMS: atom_id res chain seq x y z
N MET A 1 4.15 15.26 -12.39
CA MET A 1 4.02 14.06 -11.55
C MET A 1 4.35 12.82 -12.38
N GLN A 2 5.43 12.12 -12.01
CA GLN A 2 5.83 10.89 -12.68
C GLN A 2 4.80 9.76 -12.47
N LYS A 3 4.37 9.11 -13.55
CA LYS A 3 3.50 7.92 -13.47
C LYS A 3 4.29 6.71 -12.96
N LEU A 4 3.87 6.14 -11.84
CA LEU A 4 4.42 4.92 -11.26
C LEU A 4 3.81 3.68 -11.92
N ASP A 5 4.64 2.67 -12.18
CA ASP A 5 4.18 1.33 -12.56
C ASP A 5 3.85 0.50 -11.32
N ARG A 6 3.22 -0.66 -11.53
CA ARG A 6 2.79 -1.54 -10.43
C ARG A 6 3.93 -1.92 -9.46
N ASN A 7 5.14 -2.16 -9.95
CA ASN A 7 6.24 -2.54 -9.05
C ASN A 7 6.68 -1.35 -8.20
N LYS A 8 6.63 -0.13 -8.75
CA LYS A 8 6.91 1.10 -7.99
C LYS A 8 5.81 1.41 -6.97
N LEU A 9 4.54 1.19 -7.31
CA LEU A 9 3.43 1.30 -6.35
C LEU A 9 3.60 0.32 -5.18
N LEU A 10 3.90 -0.95 -5.49
CA LEU A 10 4.17 -1.97 -4.47
C LEU A 10 5.39 -1.62 -3.61
N ALA A 11 6.43 -1.04 -4.20
CA ALA A 11 7.61 -0.59 -3.48
C ALA A 11 7.27 0.57 -2.53
N ALA A 12 6.53 1.58 -2.99
CA ALA A 12 6.08 2.68 -2.14
C ALA A 12 5.31 2.17 -0.92
N GLU A 13 4.33 1.28 -1.15
CA GLU A 13 3.55 0.65 -0.08
C GLU A 13 4.40 -0.19 0.88
N LEU A 14 5.22 -1.11 0.35
CA LEU A 14 6.03 -2.01 1.15
C LEU A 14 7.00 -1.24 2.06
N PHE A 15 7.60 -0.17 1.54
CA PHE A 15 8.59 0.65 2.25
C PHE A 15 8.00 1.88 2.94
N SER A 16 6.67 1.99 3.00
CA SER A 16 5.93 3.02 3.76
C SER A 16 6.21 4.46 3.29
N TYR A 17 6.29 4.66 1.97
CA TYR A 17 6.29 5.96 1.34
C TYR A 17 4.91 6.26 0.75
N SER A 18 4.44 7.50 0.86
CA SER A 18 3.31 7.95 0.06
C SER A 18 3.68 7.95 -1.43
N LEU A 19 2.69 7.73 -2.29
CA LEU A 19 2.88 7.55 -3.73
C LEU A 19 3.42 8.81 -4.40
N ASP A 20 2.97 9.98 -3.97
CA ASP A 20 3.44 11.28 -4.44
C ASP A 20 4.92 11.50 -4.14
N ASN A 21 5.32 11.30 -2.88
CA ASN A 21 6.71 11.39 -2.43
C ASN A 21 7.61 10.37 -3.15
N TYR A 22 7.11 9.14 -3.33
CA TYR A 22 7.84 8.14 -4.11
C TYR A 22 8.01 8.57 -5.57
N ALA A 23 6.98 9.14 -6.18
CA ALA A 23 7.02 9.63 -7.56
C ALA A 23 8.04 10.77 -7.74
N ASP A 24 8.10 11.71 -6.80
CA ASP A 24 9.08 12.80 -6.82
C ASP A 24 10.52 12.26 -6.79
N HIS A 25 10.78 11.25 -5.96
CA HIS A 25 12.09 10.60 -5.89
C HIS A 25 12.46 9.82 -7.16
N VAL A 26 11.46 9.21 -7.83
CA VAL A 26 11.66 8.56 -9.13
C VAL A 26 11.97 9.60 -10.21
N GLU A 27 11.30 10.75 -10.19
CA GLU A 27 11.48 11.85 -11.15
C GLU A 27 12.91 12.41 -11.13
N ILE A 28 13.49 12.56 -9.93
CA ILE A 28 14.88 13.02 -9.78
C ILE A 28 15.93 11.91 -9.99
N GLY A 29 15.51 10.70 -10.38
CA GLY A 29 16.43 9.61 -10.71
C GLY A 29 17.13 8.96 -9.50
N ASN A 30 16.54 9.04 -8.30
CA ASN A 30 17.16 8.44 -7.11
C ASN A 30 17.23 6.91 -7.26
N GLU A 31 18.44 6.33 -7.15
CA GLU A 31 18.69 4.90 -7.42
C GLU A 31 17.85 3.97 -6.52
N ARG A 32 17.64 4.37 -5.26
CA ARG A 32 16.86 3.59 -4.29
C ARG A 32 15.42 3.36 -4.78
N PHE A 33 14.81 4.42 -5.32
CA PHE A 33 13.41 4.43 -5.76
C PHE A 33 13.25 3.96 -7.21
N THR A 34 14.24 4.21 -8.06
CA THR A 34 14.17 3.83 -9.48
C THR A 34 14.56 2.38 -9.73
N ARG A 35 15.49 1.82 -8.95
CA ARG A 35 16.07 0.48 -9.18
C ARG A 35 15.92 -0.47 -8.00
N LEU A 36 16.48 -0.13 -6.84
CA LEU A 36 16.65 -1.07 -5.73
C LEU A 36 15.31 -1.58 -5.17
N MET A 37 14.45 -0.68 -4.70
CA MET A 37 13.17 -1.10 -4.12
C MET A 37 12.26 -1.82 -5.13
N PRO A 38 12.15 -1.37 -6.40
CA PRO A 38 11.42 -2.16 -7.41
C PRO A 38 12.05 -3.53 -7.70
N GLU A 39 13.35 -3.70 -7.50
CA GLU A 39 14.05 -4.98 -7.63
C GLU A 39 13.65 -5.96 -6.51
N ASP A 40 13.58 -5.47 -5.27
CA ASP A 40 13.07 -6.24 -4.13
C ASP A 40 11.65 -6.75 -4.37
N ILE A 41 10.79 -5.90 -4.94
CA ILE A 41 9.43 -6.30 -5.34
C ILE A 41 9.46 -7.41 -6.39
N ARG A 42 10.31 -7.30 -7.42
CA ARG A 42 10.44 -8.36 -8.44
C ARG A 42 10.90 -9.67 -7.81
N ASN A 43 11.88 -9.61 -6.90
CA ASN A 43 12.39 -10.77 -6.19
C ASN A 43 11.30 -11.42 -5.32
N LEU A 44 10.48 -10.63 -4.63
CA LEU A 44 9.34 -11.13 -3.84
C LEU A 44 8.25 -11.78 -4.70
N LEU A 45 7.94 -11.21 -5.87
CA LEU A 45 7.00 -11.81 -6.83
C LEU A 45 7.51 -13.16 -7.36
N ILE A 46 8.80 -13.26 -7.66
CA ILE A 46 9.44 -14.52 -8.07
C ILE A 46 9.44 -15.51 -6.91
N ALA A 47 9.78 -15.06 -5.70
CA ALA A 47 9.80 -15.88 -4.50
C ALA A 47 8.45 -16.52 -4.19
N GLU A 48 7.36 -15.77 -4.34
CA GLU A 48 5.99 -16.28 -4.19
C GLU A 48 5.67 -17.33 -5.28
N LYS A 49 5.98 -17.04 -6.54
CA LYS A 49 5.72 -17.95 -7.68
C LYS A 49 6.50 -19.26 -7.58
N GLU A 50 7.74 -19.20 -7.12
CA GLU A 50 8.66 -20.34 -7.05
C GLU A 50 8.72 -20.97 -5.65
N ASN A 51 7.91 -20.51 -4.69
CA ASN A 51 7.89 -20.97 -3.31
C ASN A 51 9.29 -21.00 -2.66
N TRP A 52 10.02 -19.88 -2.72
CA TRP A 52 11.36 -19.78 -2.13
C TRP A 52 11.34 -19.98 -0.61
N SER A 53 12.43 -20.55 -0.08
CA SER A 53 12.63 -20.65 1.36
C SER A 53 12.93 -19.28 1.99
N LYS A 54 12.74 -19.17 3.32
CA LYS A 54 13.03 -17.92 4.05
C LYS A 54 14.49 -17.51 3.93
N GLU A 55 15.41 -18.48 3.94
CA GLU A 55 16.85 -18.26 3.82
C GLU A 55 17.22 -17.70 2.44
N LYS A 56 16.56 -18.18 1.38
CA LYS A 56 16.77 -17.65 0.03
C LYS A 56 16.25 -16.23 -0.08
N ILE A 57 15.06 -15.95 0.46
CA ILE A 57 14.48 -14.60 0.47
C ILE A 57 15.37 -13.63 1.26
N ALA A 58 15.77 -14.00 2.47
CA ALA A 58 16.69 -13.22 3.32
C ALA A 58 17.98 -12.85 2.58
N LYS A 59 18.60 -13.84 1.91
CA LYS A 59 19.83 -13.63 1.15
C LYS A 59 19.65 -12.67 -0.03
N VAL A 60 18.55 -12.79 -0.77
CA VAL A 60 18.31 -11.98 -1.98
C VAL A 60 17.90 -10.55 -1.63
N LEU A 61 17.14 -10.36 -0.55
CA LEU A 61 16.69 -9.04 -0.08
C LEU A 61 17.68 -8.40 0.91
N GLU A 62 18.78 -9.07 1.23
CA GLU A 62 19.78 -8.62 2.21
C GLU A 62 19.18 -8.26 3.59
N ILE A 63 18.20 -9.05 4.05
CA ILE A 63 17.56 -8.90 5.36
C ILE A 63 17.85 -10.11 6.27
N GLU A 64 17.66 -9.94 7.58
CA GLU A 64 17.77 -11.03 8.54
C GLU A 64 16.64 -12.06 8.33
N VAL A 65 16.96 -13.36 8.49
CA VAL A 65 16.02 -14.47 8.22
C VAL A 65 14.78 -14.40 9.11
N ASP A 66 14.90 -13.89 10.33
CA ASP A 66 13.82 -13.70 11.29
C ASP A 66 12.88 -12.54 10.90
N LYS A 67 13.33 -11.59 10.07
CA LYS A 67 12.50 -10.49 9.52
C LYS A 67 11.69 -10.91 8.30
N VAL A 68 12.07 -11.97 7.62
CA VAL A 68 11.39 -12.44 6.39
C VAL A 68 9.88 -12.65 6.58
N PRO A 69 9.38 -13.28 7.67
CA PRO A 69 7.94 -13.45 7.87
C PRO A 69 7.17 -12.12 7.91
N GLU A 70 7.68 -11.13 8.63
CA GLU A 70 7.08 -9.78 8.69
C GLU A 70 7.10 -9.12 7.31
N PHE A 71 8.21 -9.26 6.58
CA PHE A 71 8.37 -8.68 5.26
C PHE A 71 7.41 -9.28 4.22
N ILE A 72 7.22 -10.60 4.25
CA ILE A 72 6.24 -11.30 3.40
C ILE A 72 4.82 -10.83 3.71
N GLU A 73 4.49 -10.66 5.00
CA GLU A 73 3.15 -10.21 5.38
C GLU A 73 2.88 -8.77 4.91
N ARG A 74 3.84 -7.86 5.12
CA ARG A 74 3.77 -6.49 4.58
C ARG A 74 3.63 -6.48 3.07
N PHE A 75 4.33 -7.38 2.37
CA PHE A 75 4.23 -7.50 0.92
C PHE A 75 2.84 -7.98 0.45
N LYS A 76 2.22 -8.92 1.15
CA LYS A 76 0.83 -9.35 0.86
C LYS A 76 -0.17 -8.22 1.09
N ILE A 77 0.01 -7.45 2.16
CA ILE A 77 -0.81 -6.26 2.43
C ILE A 77 -0.63 -5.23 1.31
N ALA A 78 0.61 -4.93 0.91
CA ALA A 78 0.91 -4.03 -0.19
C ALA A 78 0.23 -4.48 -1.50
N LYS A 79 0.27 -5.77 -1.84
CA LYS A 79 -0.48 -6.32 -2.98
C LYS A 79 -1.98 -6.08 -2.87
N THR A 80 -2.56 -6.35 -1.70
CA THR A 80 -4.00 -6.14 -1.46
C THR A 80 -4.40 -4.67 -1.65
N ILE A 81 -3.55 -3.72 -1.25
CA ILE A 81 -3.80 -2.27 -1.41
C ILE A 81 -3.63 -1.83 -2.86
N VAL A 82 -2.52 -2.21 -3.52
CA VAL A 82 -2.20 -1.77 -4.89
C VAL A 82 -3.11 -2.43 -5.93
N ASP A 83 -3.48 -3.69 -5.72
CA ASP A 83 -4.32 -4.45 -6.64
C ASP A 83 -5.83 -4.31 -6.32
N ALA A 84 -6.19 -3.38 -5.42
CA ALA A 84 -7.59 -3.12 -5.10
C ALA A 84 -8.37 -2.69 -6.36
N ILE A 85 -9.67 -3.01 -6.39
CA ILE A 85 -10.51 -2.83 -7.58
C ILE A 85 -10.62 -1.38 -8.06
N ASN A 86 -10.41 -0.40 -7.18
CA ASN A 86 -10.36 1.02 -7.51
C ASN A 86 -9.64 1.82 -6.39
N PRO A 87 -9.32 3.12 -6.61
CA PRO A 87 -8.59 3.95 -5.65
C PRO A 87 -9.29 4.07 -4.30
N SER A 88 -10.63 4.10 -4.27
CA SER A 88 -11.36 4.22 -3.01
C SER A 88 -11.28 2.96 -2.14
N GLU A 89 -11.22 1.78 -2.77
CA GLU A 89 -11.02 0.52 -2.07
C GLU A 89 -9.57 0.41 -1.58
N SER A 90 -8.61 0.80 -2.42
CA SER A 90 -7.19 0.91 -2.04
C SER A 90 -7.03 1.79 -0.79
N PHE A 91 -7.63 2.98 -0.78
CA PHE A 91 -7.65 3.88 0.38
C PHE A 91 -8.25 3.24 1.63
N ARG A 92 -9.44 2.62 1.50
CA ARG A 92 -10.13 2.00 2.65
C ARG A 92 -9.34 0.84 3.25
N ILE A 93 -8.73 0.01 2.41
CA ILE A 93 -7.86 -1.08 2.86
C ILE A 93 -6.62 -0.48 3.53
N GLY A 94 -5.95 0.49 2.90
CA GLY A 94 -4.77 1.16 3.46
C GLY A 94 -5.01 1.76 4.83
N VAL A 95 -6.11 2.51 5.01
CA VAL A 95 -6.50 3.08 6.32
C VAL A 95 -6.75 1.99 7.36
N ARG A 96 -7.46 0.92 6.99
CA ARG A 96 -7.74 -0.20 7.90
C ARG A 96 -6.46 -0.86 8.37
N GLU A 97 -5.52 -1.13 7.47
CA GLU A 97 -4.24 -1.77 7.81
C GLU A 97 -3.33 -0.85 8.63
N SER A 98 -3.32 0.47 8.35
CA SER A 98 -2.65 1.46 9.21
C SER A 98 -3.20 1.43 10.64
N ILE A 99 -4.52 1.42 10.81
CA ILE A 99 -5.15 1.34 12.14
C ILE A 99 -4.81 0.03 12.84
N LYS A 100 -4.92 -1.12 12.15
CA LYS A 100 -4.57 -2.43 12.72
C LYS A 100 -3.13 -2.47 13.21
N LYS A 101 -2.19 -1.99 12.39
CA LYS A 101 -0.77 -1.94 12.76
C LYS A 101 -0.53 -1.08 14.00
N SER A 102 -1.17 0.09 14.07
CA SER A 102 -1.06 0.95 15.26
C SER A 102 -1.67 0.32 16.51
N LEU A 103 -2.76 -0.45 16.38
CA LEU A 103 -3.33 -1.19 17.50
C LEU A 103 -2.40 -2.30 18.01
N GLU A 104 -1.68 -2.99 17.12
CA GLU A 104 -0.68 -3.99 17.50
C GLU A 104 0.51 -3.38 18.27
N THR A 105 0.93 -2.17 17.91
CA THR A 105 2.05 -1.46 18.56
C THR A 105 1.63 -0.60 19.75
N GLY A 106 0.32 -0.42 19.96
CA GLY A 106 -0.28 0.43 20.98
C GLY A 106 -0.49 1.88 20.53
N LEU A 107 -1.52 2.52 21.10
CA LEU A 107 -1.90 3.93 20.90
C LEU A 107 -1.98 4.67 22.25
N ASP A 108 -1.04 4.37 23.13
CA ASP A 108 -1.01 4.78 24.54
C ASP A 108 -0.40 6.18 24.78
N THR A 109 0.23 6.76 23.76
CA THR A 109 0.81 8.11 23.84
C THR A 109 0.33 8.99 22.69
N THR A 110 0.39 10.31 22.89
CA THR A 110 0.04 11.29 21.87
C THR A 110 0.92 11.13 20.63
N GLU A 111 2.20 10.84 20.80
CA GLU A 111 3.16 10.66 19.70
C GLU A 111 2.75 9.49 18.79
N LYS A 112 2.30 8.36 19.37
CA LYS A 112 1.82 7.22 18.59
C LYS A 112 0.50 7.51 17.86
N ILE A 113 -0.35 8.34 18.46
CA ILE A 113 -1.57 8.82 17.80
C ILE A 113 -1.20 9.71 16.62
N ASP A 114 -0.24 10.63 16.80
CA ASP A 114 0.24 11.52 15.74
C ASP A 114 0.89 10.73 14.61
N GLU A 115 1.64 9.66 14.91
CA GLU A 115 2.16 8.73 13.89
C GLU A 115 1.03 8.09 13.07
N LEU A 116 -0.05 7.62 13.71
CA LEU A 116 -1.22 7.09 12.99
C LEU A 116 -1.90 8.17 12.14
N VAL A 117 -2.03 9.40 12.65
CA VAL A 117 -2.59 10.53 11.89
C VAL A 117 -1.76 10.79 10.64
N ILE A 118 -0.42 10.79 10.74
CA ILE A 118 0.48 10.94 9.59
C ILE A 118 0.24 9.83 8.57
N GLN A 119 0.11 8.57 9.00
CA GLN A 119 -0.18 7.46 8.09
C GLN A 119 -1.52 7.64 7.35
N ILE A 120 -2.56 8.11 8.04
CA ILE A 120 -3.87 8.39 7.42
C ILE A 120 -3.75 9.55 6.42
N CYS A 121 -2.98 10.59 6.73
CA CYS A 121 -2.70 11.68 5.80
C CYS A 121 -1.96 11.20 4.54
N TYR A 122 -0.99 10.28 4.68
CA TYR A 122 -0.36 9.63 3.53
C TYR A 122 -1.37 8.84 2.70
N ARG A 123 -2.30 8.11 3.32
CA ARG A 123 -3.36 7.43 2.57
C ARG A 123 -4.24 8.40 1.79
N ALA A 124 -4.54 9.57 2.34
CA ALA A 124 -5.29 10.59 1.64
C ALA A 124 -4.50 11.17 0.44
N ALA A 125 -3.19 11.37 0.59
CA ALA A 125 -2.31 11.77 -0.51
C ALA A 125 -2.25 10.68 -1.61
N ASP A 126 -2.10 9.42 -1.23
CA ASP A 126 -2.11 8.26 -2.15
C ASP A 126 -3.41 8.21 -2.96
N LEU A 127 -4.56 8.44 -2.31
CA LEU A 127 -5.85 8.53 -2.99
C LEU A 127 -5.84 9.67 -4.03
N GLY A 128 -5.33 10.86 -3.68
CA GLY A 128 -5.20 11.98 -4.60
C GLY A 128 -4.34 11.62 -5.83
N TYR A 129 -3.20 10.98 -5.60
CA TYR A 129 -2.30 10.50 -6.66
C TYR A 129 -3.00 9.53 -7.61
N LEU A 130 -3.72 8.53 -7.06
CA LEU A 130 -4.41 7.52 -7.86
C LEU A 130 -5.59 8.11 -8.66
N LEU A 131 -6.33 9.06 -8.08
CA LEU A 131 -7.41 9.77 -8.79
C LEU A 131 -6.87 10.53 -10.00
N GLU A 132 -5.75 11.26 -9.84
CA GLU A 132 -5.11 11.97 -10.94
C GLU A 132 -4.61 11.00 -12.03
N LEU A 133 -4.03 9.86 -11.64
CA LEU A 133 -3.56 8.83 -12.56
C LEU A 133 -4.69 8.20 -13.40
N GLU A 134 -5.88 8.06 -12.82
CA GLU A 134 -7.08 7.54 -13.49
C GLU A 134 -7.89 8.62 -14.22
N GLY A 135 -7.61 9.90 -13.98
CA GLY A 135 -8.41 11.01 -14.49
C GLY A 135 -9.81 11.08 -13.88
N THR A 136 -9.96 10.63 -12.63
CA THR A 136 -11.22 10.62 -11.87
C THR A 136 -11.18 11.64 -10.73
N ILE A 137 -12.33 11.92 -10.12
CA ILE A 137 -12.44 12.82 -8.97
C ILE A 137 -13.06 12.12 -7.76
N LEU A 138 -12.83 12.66 -6.56
CA LEU A 138 -13.31 12.05 -5.31
C LEU A 138 -14.83 11.84 -5.29
N SER A 139 -15.60 12.73 -5.93
CA SER A 139 -17.06 12.60 -5.99
C SER A 139 -17.52 11.36 -6.73
N ASP A 140 -16.74 10.87 -7.70
CA ASP A 140 -17.05 9.66 -8.47
C ASP A 140 -17.09 8.41 -7.55
N TYR A 141 -16.31 8.45 -6.46
CA TYR A 141 -16.21 7.38 -5.47
C TYR A 141 -17.01 7.64 -4.18
N SER A 142 -17.86 8.66 -4.14
CA SER A 142 -18.58 9.04 -2.91
C SER A 142 -19.45 7.94 -2.32
N GLN A 143 -20.05 7.08 -3.15
CA GLN A 143 -20.79 5.93 -2.64
C GLN A 143 -19.83 4.86 -2.11
N TRP A 144 -18.78 4.53 -2.88
CA TRP A 144 -17.76 3.56 -2.47
C TRP A 144 -17.13 3.88 -1.10
N LEU A 145 -16.80 5.16 -0.87
CA LEU A 145 -16.19 5.64 0.38
C LEU A 145 -17.15 5.60 1.57
N ARG A 146 -18.44 5.82 1.35
CA ARG A 146 -19.48 5.83 2.39
C ARG A 146 -20.10 4.46 2.63
N ARG A 147 -19.60 3.40 1.98
CA ARG A 147 -20.13 2.05 2.20
C ARG A 147 -19.98 1.63 3.65
N VAL A 148 -21.09 1.18 4.23
CA VAL A 148 -21.17 0.60 5.57
C VAL A 148 -21.60 -0.86 5.46
N LYS A 149 -21.28 -1.65 6.48
CA LYS A 149 -21.76 -3.02 6.59
C LYS A 149 -23.29 -3.01 6.68
N ASP A 150 -23.93 -4.07 6.20
CA ASP A 150 -25.39 -4.28 6.24
C ASP A 150 -26.24 -3.30 5.40
N CYS A 151 -25.63 -2.60 4.45
CA CYS A 151 -26.34 -1.81 3.44
C CYS A 151 -26.22 -2.46 2.06
N ASP A 152 -27.33 -2.60 1.34
CA ASP A 152 -27.37 -3.20 0.01
C ASP A 152 -26.93 -2.18 -1.05
N TYR A 153 -25.78 -2.45 -1.67
CA TYR A 153 -25.25 -1.65 -2.77
C TYR A 153 -25.33 -2.37 -4.13
N ALA A 154 -26.01 -3.52 -4.22
CA ALA A 154 -26.12 -4.30 -5.46
C ALA A 154 -26.76 -3.47 -6.59
N ASN A 155 -27.74 -2.64 -6.26
CA ASN A 155 -28.46 -1.78 -7.22
C ASN A 155 -27.60 -0.64 -7.79
N VAL A 156 -26.42 -0.39 -7.22
CA VAL A 156 -25.45 0.62 -7.70
C VAL A 156 -24.14 -0.01 -8.17
N GLY A 157 -24.14 -1.34 -8.39
CA GLY A 157 -22.99 -2.06 -8.97
C GLY A 157 -21.78 -2.18 -8.04
N LEU A 158 -21.97 -1.98 -6.72
CA LEU A 158 -20.88 -2.09 -5.75
C LEU A 158 -20.92 -3.47 -5.07
N PRO A 159 -19.77 -4.11 -4.82
CA PRO A 159 -19.73 -5.30 -3.99
C PRO A 159 -20.13 -4.95 -2.56
N ASN A 160 -20.88 -5.86 -1.92
CA ASN A 160 -21.17 -5.77 -0.50
C ASN A 160 -19.87 -5.95 0.31
N LEU A 161 -19.77 -5.24 1.43
CA LEU A 161 -18.62 -5.39 2.33
C LEU A 161 -18.77 -6.70 3.13
N GLU A 162 -17.72 -7.53 3.13
CA GLU A 162 -17.63 -8.73 3.99
C GLU A 162 -17.52 -8.37 5.49
#